data_AF-A0A3G3IKC8-F1
#
_entry.id   AF-A0A3G3IKC8-F1
#
_cell.length_a   1.000
_cell.length_b   1.000
_cell.length_c   1.000
_cell.angle_alpha   90.00
_cell.angle_beta   90.00
_cell.angle_gamma   90.00
#
_symmetry.space_group_name_H-M   'P 1'
#
loop_
_entity.id
_entity.type
_entity.pdbx_description
1 polymer ?
#
loop_
_entity_poly.entity_id
_entity_poly.type
_entity_poly.pdbx_seq_one_letter_code
_entity_poly.pdbx_strand_id
1 'polypeptide(L)'
;MGKKVFVSYKHSDSSVQSLTRYCNNTVRDYVDYLINNTLKNDVYKGEGDEDLSDFKDGTIENHLKDKIHDSSITIVLISPNMKDLYKSESDQWIPWEISYSLKEITRSDKTSHTNGILAVVLPDMKGSYDYFLEEGTCIACNSSTTKTNILFQILRENMFNGKALIPTDCPNCDSYAERGRSYIESVKWEDFISNKDFYLDKAIEIMNDRKSYNITKEVQDNSYENTIF
;
A
#
# COMPACT_ATOMS: atom_id res chain seq x y z
N MET A 1 18.70 -13.99 -3.07
CA MET A 1 19.16 -12.57 -3.07
C MET A 1 18.13 -11.76 -2.31
N GLY A 2 18.55 -10.83 -1.45
CA GLY A 2 17.63 -9.94 -0.74
C GLY A 2 16.86 -9.05 -1.71
N LYS A 3 15.57 -8.86 -1.45
CA LYS A 3 14.71 -7.94 -2.22
C LYS A 3 14.98 -6.52 -1.73
N LYS A 4 14.90 -5.54 -2.64
CA LYS A 4 15.05 -4.12 -2.27
C LYS A 4 13.66 -3.56 -2.02
N VAL A 5 13.40 -3.17 -0.78
CA VAL A 5 12.05 -2.87 -0.29
C VAL A 5 11.98 -1.43 0.20
N PHE A 6 11.09 -0.66 -0.40
CA PHE A 6 10.63 0.64 0.10
C PHE A 6 9.40 0.42 1.00
N VAL A 7 9.24 1.20 2.07
CA VAL A 7 8.04 1.15 2.93
C VAL A 7 7.43 2.54 3.05
N SER A 8 6.22 2.68 2.54
CA SER A 8 5.38 3.88 2.59
C SER A 8 4.37 3.76 3.73
N TYR A 9 4.26 4.77 4.59
CA TYR A 9 3.40 4.72 5.78
C TYR A 9 3.19 6.11 6.39
N LYS A 10 2.17 6.25 7.25
CA LYS A 10 1.95 7.47 8.04
C LYS A 10 2.63 7.33 9.40
N HIS A 11 3.75 8.03 9.59
CA HIS A 11 4.60 7.90 10.79
C HIS A 11 3.86 8.08 12.12
N SER A 12 3.00 9.09 12.22
CA SER A 12 2.36 9.52 13.47
C SER A 12 1.02 8.87 13.77
N ASP A 13 0.53 7.94 12.93
CA ASP A 13 -0.75 7.28 13.21
C ASP A 13 -0.62 6.34 14.40
N SER A 14 -1.28 6.70 15.51
CA SER A 14 -1.32 5.94 16.76
C SER A 14 -2.55 5.06 16.91
N SER A 15 -3.37 4.94 15.87
CA SER A 15 -4.63 4.18 15.90
C SER A 15 -4.44 2.68 15.64
N VAL A 16 -3.20 2.19 15.77
CA VAL A 16 -2.79 0.80 15.56
C VAL A 16 -2.55 0.08 16.89
N GLN A 17 -2.57 -1.25 16.88
CA GLN A 17 -2.22 -2.03 18.06
C GLN A 17 -0.78 -1.74 18.50
N SER A 18 -0.54 -1.54 19.79
CA SER A 18 0.81 -1.36 20.31
C SER A 18 1.64 -2.65 20.18
N LEU A 19 2.86 -2.53 19.66
CA LEU A 19 3.81 -3.65 19.62
C LEU A 19 4.60 -3.71 20.92
N THR A 20 4.64 -4.90 21.53
CA THR A 20 5.41 -5.11 22.77
C THR A 20 6.89 -4.83 22.53
N ARG A 21 7.53 -4.07 23.43
CA ARG A 21 8.94 -3.60 23.37
C ARG A 21 9.22 -2.41 22.45
N TYR A 22 8.19 -1.83 21.86
CA TYR A 22 8.28 -0.56 21.13
C TYR A 22 7.51 0.52 21.90
N CYS A 23 7.90 1.78 21.75
CA CYS A 23 7.49 2.85 22.67
C CYS A 23 6.70 3.98 22.01
N ASN A 24 6.69 4.08 20.68
CA ASN A 24 6.02 5.19 20.02
C ASN A 24 4.49 5.01 20.04
N ASN A 25 4.02 3.77 20.09
CA ASN A 25 2.62 3.38 19.90
C ASN A 25 2.04 3.94 18.60
N THR A 26 2.86 3.99 17.54
CA THR A 26 2.46 4.43 16.20
C THR A 26 2.86 3.41 15.14
N VAL A 27 2.44 3.64 13.90
CA VAL A 27 2.89 2.86 12.74
C VAL A 27 4.43 2.83 12.63
N ARG A 28 5.16 3.81 13.18
CA ARG A 28 6.63 3.78 13.21
C ARG A 28 7.17 2.52 13.91
N ASP A 29 6.51 2.06 14.97
CA ASP A 29 6.92 0.85 15.69
C ASP A 29 6.85 -0.39 14.80
N TYR A 30 5.86 -0.46 13.89
CA TYR A 30 5.73 -1.54 12.92
C TYR A 30 6.88 -1.52 11.90
N VAL A 31 7.29 -0.33 11.47
CA VAL A 31 8.44 -0.16 10.58
C VAL A 31 9.73 -0.58 11.28
N ASP A 32 9.94 -0.15 12.52
CA ASP A 32 11.07 -0.59 13.33
C ASP A 32 11.07 -2.11 13.53
N TYR A 33 9.89 -2.71 13.70
CA TYR A 33 9.76 -4.17 13.74
C TYR A 33 10.18 -4.82 12.42
N LEU A 34 9.69 -4.32 11.28
CA LEU A 34 10.04 -4.84 9.96
C LEU A 34 11.55 -4.81 9.73
N ILE A 35 12.21 -3.67 10.00
CA ILE A 35 13.65 -3.50 9.82
C ILE A 35 14.42 -4.46 10.72
N ASN A 36 14.05 -4.51 12.00
CA ASN A 36 14.82 -5.24 13.01
C ASN A 36 14.54 -6.74 13.06
N ASN A 37 13.51 -7.25 12.39
CA ASN A 37 13.12 -8.66 12.51
C ASN A 37 12.84 -9.32 11.15
N THR A 38 12.05 -8.66 10.29
CA THR A 38 11.47 -9.29 9.09
C THR A 38 12.36 -9.10 7.86
N LEU A 39 12.91 -7.90 7.65
CA LEU A 39 13.65 -7.48 6.45
C LEU A 39 15.17 -7.55 6.62
N LYS A 40 15.70 -8.29 7.60
CA LYS A 40 17.16 -8.37 7.86
C LYS A 40 18.00 -8.81 6.66
N ASN A 41 17.42 -9.66 5.81
CA ASN A 41 18.06 -10.18 4.60
C ASN A 41 17.72 -9.36 3.35
N ASP A 42 16.85 -8.36 3.49
CA ASP A 42 16.37 -7.47 2.44
C ASP A 42 17.01 -6.08 2.62
N VAL A 43 17.10 -5.31 1.54
CA VAL A 43 17.65 -3.96 1.63
C VAL A 43 16.50 -2.99 1.83
N TYR A 44 16.27 -2.60 3.08
CA TYR A 44 15.31 -1.55 3.43
C TYR A 44 15.77 -0.18 2.88
N LYS A 45 14.85 0.52 2.23
CA LYS A 45 15.07 1.81 1.57
C LYS A 45 14.12 2.89 2.10
N GLY A 46 13.92 3.00 3.40
CA GLY A 46 13.02 4.02 3.94
C GLY A 46 13.68 5.35 4.31
N GLU A 47 12.81 6.27 4.70
CA GLU A 47 13.03 7.42 5.57
C GLU A 47 14.16 7.17 6.60
N GLY A 48 15.17 8.05 6.68
CA GLY A 48 16.13 8.04 7.79
C GLY A 48 15.51 8.65 9.06
N ASP A 49 16.32 9.33 9.88
CA ASP A 49 15.84 10.30 10.90
C ASP A 49 15.30 11.61 10.26
N GLU A 50 14.87 11.55 9.01
CA GLU A 50 14.43 12.72 8.25
C GLU A 50 13.00 13.07 8.69
N ASP A 51 12.82 14.28 9.23
CA ASP A 51 11.52 14.81 9.63
C ASP A 51 10.71 15.18 8.36
N LEU A 52 9.77 14.31 8.00
CA LEU A 52 8.92 14.42 6.82
C LEU A 52 7.78 15.44 6.97
N SER A 53 7.77 16.21 8.06
CA SER A 53 6.73 17.22 8.29
C SER A 53 6.65 18.25 7.16
N ASP A 54 7.76 18.51 6.47
CA ASP A 54 7.83 19.44 5.33
C ASP A 54 7.78 18.73 3.97
N PHE A 55 6.55 18.51 3.47
CA PHE A 55 6.25 17.95 2.13
C PHE A 55 6.89 18.70 0.94
N LYS A 56 7.44 19.90 1.17
CA LYS A 56 7.93 20.81 0.13
C LYS A 56 9.45 20.99 0.10
N ASP A 57 10.20 20.28 0.95
CA ASP A 57 11.66 20.27 0.81
C ASP A 57 12.06 19.39 -0.38
N GLY A 58 12.45 20.02 -1.49
CA GLY A 58 12.92 19.32 -2.69
C GLY A 58 14.14 18.43 -2.43
N THR A 59 14.86 18.62 -1.33
CA THR A 59 15.97 17.76 -0.89
C THR A 59 15.45 16.40 -0.41
N ILE A 60 14.45 16.40 0.49
CA ILE A 60 13.79 15.18 1.01
C ILE A 60 13.12 14.44 -0.15
N GLU A 61 12.41 15.16 -1.01
CA GLU A 61 11.75 14.58 -2.18
C GLU A 61 12.75 13.84 -3.08
N ASN A 62 13.92 14.43 -3.35
CA ASN A 62 14.93 13.79 -4.19
C ASN A 62 15.56 12.56 -3.53
N HIS A 63 15.81 12.60 -2.22
CA HIS A 63 16.30 11.44 -1.47
C HIS A 63 15.32 10.27 -1.51
N LEU A 64 14.02 10.53 -1.36
CA LEU A 64 12.99 9.49 -1.47
C LEU A 64 12.88 8.94 -2.89
N LYS A 65 12.96 9.80 -3.92
CA LYS A 65 13.00 9.35 -5.32
C LYS A 65 14.12 8.35 -5.56
N ASP A 66 15.33 8.61 -5.06
CA ASP A 66 16.48 7.72 -5.23
C ASP A 66 16.26 6.36 -4.53
N LYS A 67 15.68 6.39 -3.32
CA LYS A 67 15.36 5.17 -2.55
C LYS A 67 14.30 4.31 -3.24
N ILE A 68 13.23 4.93 -3.74
CA ILE A 68 12.16 4.25 -4.48
C ILE A 68 12.71 3.69 -5.80
N HIS A 69 13.51 4.49 -6.54
CA HIS A 69 14.10 4.08 -7.81
C HIS A 69 15.10 2.90 -7.68
N ASP A 70 15.79 2.77 -6.53
CA ASP A 70 16.65 1.61 -6.28
C ASP A 70 15.86 0.40 -5.74
N SER A 71 14.56 0.52 -5.45
CA SER A 71 13.74 -0.58 -4.91
C SER A 71 13.07 -1.40 -6.00
N SER A 72 12.71 -2.65 -5.68
CA SER A 72 11.92 -3.53 -6.55
C SER A 72 10.49 -3.71 -6.06
N ILE A 73 10.28 -3.53 -4.75
CA ILE A 73 8.98 -3.65 -4.09
C ILE A 73 8.75 -2.41 -3.24
N THR A 74 7.52 -1.90 -3.28
CA THR A 74 7.01 -0.91 -2.34
C THR A 74 5.96 -1.58 -1.45
N ILE A 75 6.23 -1.69 -0.16
CA ILE A 75 5.23 -2.04 0.84
C ILE A 75 4.52 -0.77 1.26
N VAL A 76 3.20 -0.77 1.28
CA VAL A 76 2.42 0.29 1.92
C VAL A 76 1.75 -0.25 3.18
N LEU A 77 1.98 0.40 4.32
CA LEU A 77 1.30 0.05 5.57
C LEU A 77 -0.05 0.75 5.62
N ILE A 78 -1.12 -0.04 5.66
CA ILE A 78 -2.50 0.46 5.76
C ILE A 78 -2.86 0.53 7.25
N SER A 79 -2.99 1.74 7.79
CA SER A 79 -3.43 2.00 9.16
C SER A 79 -4.78 2.73 9.18
N PRO A 80 -5.54 2.68 10.30
CA PRO A 80 -6.89 3.25 10.32
C PRO A 80 -6.99 4.73 9.95
N ASN A 81 -6.01 5.54 10.32
CA ASN A 81 -5.97 6.98 10.05
C ASN A 81 -4.83 7.34 9.08
N MET A 82 -4.48 6.45 8.14
CA MET A 82 -3.41 6.68 7.15
C MET A 82 -3.65 7.92 6.28
N LYS A 83 -4.91 8.31 6.09
CA LYS A 83 -5.33 9.49 5.31
C LYS A 83 -5.75 10.62 6.25
N ASP A 84 -5.13 11.78 6.09
CA ASP A 84 -5.64 13.03 6.67
C ASP A 84 -6.78 13.55 5.78
N LEU A 85 -7.99 13.53 6.31
CA LEU A 85 -9.20 13.94 5.58
C LEU A 85 -9.32 15.45 5.41
N TYR A 86 -8.51 16.24 6.12
CA TYR A 86 -8.52 17.71 6.05
C TYR A 86 -7.50 18.25 5.04
N LYS A 87 -6.72 17.37 4.40
CA LYS A 87 -5.75 17.70 3.36
C LYS A 87 -6.14 17.05 2.04
N SER A 88 -5.76 17.65 0.92
CA SER A 88 -5.84 16.95 -0.36
C SER A 88 -4.97 15.69 -0.31
N GLU A 89 -5.27 14.71 -1.16
CA GLU A 89 -4.41 13.54 -1.29
C GLU A 89 -3.05 13.89 -1.90
N SER A 90 -3.01 14.88 -2.80
CA SER A 90 -1.79 15.40 -3.41
C SER A 90 -0.83 16.07 -2.43
N ASP A 91 -1.34 16.59 -1.30
CA ASP A 91 -0.55 17.21 -0.23
C ASP A 91 -0.07 16.19 0.83
N GLN A 92 -0.20 14.88 0.55
CA GLN A 92 0.20 13.80 1.45
C GLN A 92 1.25 12.91 0.77
N TRP A 93 2.25 12.45 1.54
CA TRP A 93 3.40 11.69 1.02
C TRP A 93 3.02 10.35 0.38
N ILE A 94 2.16 9.56 1.02
CA ILE A 94 1.83 8.19 0.56
C ILE A 94 1.37 8.16 -0.91
N PRO A 95 0.38 8.98 -1.35
CA PRO A 95 0.00 9.02 -2.76
C PRO A 95 1.14 9.30 -3.74
N TRP A 96 2.02 10.25 -3.38
CA TRP A 96 3.18 10.60 -4.20
C TRP A 96 4.20 9.46 -4.25
N GLU A 97 4.50 8.79 -3.13
CA GLU A 97 5.43 7.65 -3.07
C GLU A 97 4.94 6.47 -3.92
N ILE A 98 3.63 6.20 -3.88
CA ILE A 98 2.99 5.16 -4.69
C ILE A 98 2.99 5.54 -6.17
N SER A 99 2.67 6.79 -6.50
CA SER A 99 2.76 7.29 -7.88
C SER A 99 4.17 7.11 -8.44
N TYR A 100 5.17 7.50 -7.67
CA TYR A 100 6.57 7.37 -8.06
C TYR A 100 6.99 5.90 -8.22
N SER A 101 6.55 5.02 -7.31
CA SER A 101 6.79 3.57 -7.38
C SER A 101 6.19 2.91 -8.63
N LEU A 102 5.09 3.46 -9.17
CA LEU A 102 4.41 2.91 -10.36
C LEU A 102 4.98 3.43 -11.68
N LYS A 103 5.66 4.57 -11.68
CA LYS A 103 6.20 5.21 -12.88
C LYS A 103 7.48 4.50 -13.36
N GLU A 104 7.62 4.37 -14.68
CA GLU A 104 8.90 3.97 -15.28
C GLU A 104 9.67 5.26 -15.58
N ILE A 105 10.76 5.52 -14.86
CA ILE A 105 11.52 6.77 -14.97
C ILE A 105 12.94 6.43 -15.40
N THR A 106 13.41 7.06 -16.48
CA THR A 106 14.81 6.95 -16.91
C THR A 106 15.63 8.06 -16.29
N ARG A 107 16.64 7.69 -15.50
CA ARG A 107 17.65 8.61 -14.93
C ARG A 107 19.02 8.24 -15.48
N SER A 108 19.61 9.16 -16.23
CA SER A 108 20.90 8.95 -16.91
C SER A 108 20.86 7.69 -17.79
N ASP A 109 21.53 6.61 -17.36
CA ASP A 109 21.69 5.35 -18.11
C ASP A 109 20.87 4.18 -17.54
N LYS A 110 20.03 4.40 -16.51
CA LYS A 110 19.18 3.38 -15.90
C LYS A 110 17.70 3.77 -15.98
N THR A 111 16.89 2.88 -16.53
CA THR A 111 15.43 2.95 -16.45
C THR A 111 14.98 2.19 -15.21
N SER A 112 14.32 2.87 -14.26
CA SER A 112 13.55 2.19 -13.22
C SER A 112 12.34 1.50 -13.84
N HIS A 113 12.12 0.26 -13.44
CA HIS A 113 10.90 -0.46 -13.77
C HIS A 113 9.84 -0.17 -12.71
N THR A 114 8.57 -0.21 -13.09
CA THR A 114 7.44 -0.18 -12.15
C THR A 114 7.66 -1.19 -11.03
N ASN A 115 7.59 -0.76 -9.77
CA ASN A 115 7.73 -1.64 -8.62
C ASN A 115 6.50 -2.56 -8.45
N GLY A 116 6.72 -3.72 -7.85
CA GLY A 116 5.64 -4.48 -7.25
C GLY A 116 5.15 -3.76 -6.00
N ILE A 117 3.84 -3.74 -5.77
CA ILE A 117 3.26 -3.06 -4.61
C ILE A 117 2.49 -4.07 -3.77
N LEU A 118 2.75 -4.06 -2.47
CA LEU A 118 2.09 -4.91 -1.47
C LEU A 118 1.47 -4.03 -0.38
N ALA A 119 0.17 -4.15 -0.14
CA ALA A 119 -0.50 -3.50 0.97
C ALA A 119 -0.49 -4.42 2.20
N VAL A 120 0.19 -4.01 3.27
CA VAL A 120 0.17 -4.73 4.54
C VAL A 120 -0.75 -3.98 5.50
N VAL A 121 -1.83 -4.62 5.88
CA VAL A 121 -2.88 -4.05 6.74
C VAL A 121 -2.48 -4.25 8.19
N LEU A 122 -2.48 -3.18 8.98
CA LEU A 122 -2.13 -3.22 10.40
C LEU A 122 -3.37 -3.48 11.26
N PRO A 123 -3.26 -4.13 12.42
CA PRO A 123 -4.38 -4.20 13.34
C PRO A 123 -4.65 -2.82 13.97
N ASP A 124 -5.92 -2.50 14.21
CA ASP A 124 -6.32 -1.31 14.98
C ASP A 124 -5.92 -1.44 16.47
N MET A 125 -6.20 -0.42 17.28
CA MET A 125 -5.88 -0.44 18.72
C MET A 125 -6.45 -1.65 19.50
N LYS A 126 -7.47 -2.33 18.96
CA LYS A 126 -8.11 -3.50 19.57
C LYS A 126 -7.62 -4.83 18.99
N GLY A 127 -6.68 -4.81 18.04
CA GLY A 127 -6.24 -6.01 17.33
C GLY A 127 -7.13 -6.40 16.14
N SER A 128 -8.09 -5.56 15.74
CA SER A 128 -9.03 -5.86 14.66
C SER A 128 -8.59 -5.30 13.31
N TYR A 129 -9.07 -5.93 12.23
CA TYR A 129 -8.91 -5.48 10.85
C TYR A 129 -10.23 -4.96 10.24
N ASP A 130 -11.32 -4.87 11.02
CA ASP A 130 -12.68 -4.56 10.54
C ASP A 130 -12.80 -3.21 9.83
N TYR A 131 -11.88 -2.29 10.11
CA TYR A 131 -11.81 -1.00 9.45
C TYR A 131 -11.46 -1.11 7.96
N PHE A 132 -10.76 -2.19 7.56
CA PHE A 132 -10.34 -2.46 6.19
C PHE A 132 -11.00 -3.71 5.58
N LEU A 133 -11.24 -4.76 6.37
CA LEU A 133 -11.77 -6.03 5.90
C LEU A 133 -13.04 -6.38 6.66
N GLU A 134 -14.15 -6.57 5.95
CA GLU A 134 -15.38 -7.07 6.53
C GLU A 134 -15.58 -8.52 6.11
N GLU A 135 -15.50 -9.44 7.08
CA GLU A 135 -15.63 -10.87 6.82
C GLU A 135 -17.11 -11.28 6.70
N GLY A 136 -17.40 -12.32 5.91
CA GLY A 136 -18.74 -12.91 5.83
C GLY A 136 -19.81 -12.05 5.16
N THR A 137 -19.42 -11.04 4.38
CA THR A 137 -20.37 -10.14 3.68
C THR A 137 -21.28 -10.84 2.67
N CYS A 138 -20.88 -11.99 2.12
CA CYS A 138 -21.77 -12.80 1.30
C CYS A 138 -22.25 -14.04 2.06
N ILE A 139 -23.56 -14.15 2.28
CA ILE A 139 -24.18 -15.28 2.98
C ILE A 139 -23.95 -16.62 2.26
N ALA A 140 -23.83 -16.61 0.92
CA ALA A 140 -23.73 -17.86 0.15
C ALA A 140 -22.31 -18.46 0.11
N CYS A 141 -21.28 -17.64 0.02
CA CYS A 141 -19.89 -18.11 -0.10
C CYS A 141 -18.98 -17.63 1.04
N ASN A 142 -19.53 -16.94 2.04
CA ASN A 142 -18.82 -16.34 3.17
C ASN A 142 -17.65 -15.42 2.73
N SER A 143 -17.76 -14.80 1.56
CA SER A 143 -16.71 -13.93 1.03
C SER A 143 -16.59 -12.64 1.86
N SER A 144 -15.37 -12.13 1.92
CA SER A 144 -15.06 -10.88 2.60
C SER A 144 -15.12 -9.70 1.62
N THR A 145 -15.36 -8.51 2.15
CA THR A 145 -15.34 -7.25 1.41
C THR A 145 -14.21 -6.36 1.92
N THR A 146 -13.38 -5.89 0.99
CA THR A 146 -12.31 -4.92 1.26
C THR A 146 -12.87 -3.50 1.16
N LYS A 147 -12.75 -2.72 2.23
CA LYS A 147 -13.21 -1.33 2.34
C LYS A 147 -12.20 -0.38 1.69
N THR A 148 -12.17 -0.34 0.36
CA THR A 148 -11.20 0.49 -0.38
C THR A 148 -11.45 2.00 -0.27
N ASN A 149 -12.61 2.42 0.22
CA ASN A 149 -12.98 3.82 0.42
C ASN A 149 -12.13 4.53 1.50
N ILE A 150 -11.49 3.77 2.41
CA ILE A 150 -10.58 4.34 3.42
C ILE A 150 -9.20 4.68 2.83
N LEU A 151 -8.88 4.13 1.66
CA LEU A 151 -7.58 4.27 1.03
C LEU A 151 -7.49 5.58 0.25
N PHE A 152 -6.26 6.02 0.01
CA PHE A 152 -5.97 6.99 -1.03
C PHE A 152 -6.47 6.49 -2.40
N GLN A 153 -6.92 7.40 -3.25
CA GLN A 153 -7.42 7.15 -4.60
C GLN A 153 -6.47 6.27 -5.40
N ILE A 154 -5.17 6.58 -5.41
CA ILE A 154 -4.20 5.78 -6.15
C ILE A 154 -4.09 4.34 -5.64
N LEU A 155 -4.29 4.08 -4.35
CA LEU A 155 -4.31 2.72 -3.82
C LEU A 155 -5.62 2.01 -4.19
N ARG A 156 -6.76 2.66 -3.98
CA ARG A 156 -8.09 2.13 -4.30
C ARG A 156 -8.21 1.75 -5.77
N GLU A 157 -7.76 2.60 -6.69
CA GLU A 157 -7.87 2.37 -8.14
C GLU A 157 -6.91 1.29 -8.66
N ASN A 158 -5.89 0.92 -7.89
CA ASN A 158 -5.01 -0.20 -8.20
C ASN A 158 -5.39 -1.50 -7.47
N MET A 159 -6.51 -1.50 -6.75
CA MET A 159 -7.18 -2.71 -6.27
C MET A 159 -8.30 -3.07 -7.25
N PHE A 160 -8.49 -4.38 -7.48
CA PHE A 160 -9.54 -4.91 -8.36
C PHE A 160 -9.49 -4.38 -9.82
N ASN A 161 -8.30 -4.01 -10.30
CA ASN A 161 -8.10 -3.33 -11.59
C ASN A 161 -7.62 -4.24 -12.74
N GLY A 162 -7.77 -5.56 -12.59
CA GLY A 162 -7.46 -6.52 -13.64
C GLY A 162 -8.32 -6.32 -14.89
N LYS A 163 -7.72 -6.45 -16.08
CA LYS A 163 -8.42 -6.33 -17.38
C LYS A 163 -9.35 -7.50 -17.66
N ALA A 164 -9.04 -8.66 -17.11
CA ALA A 164 -9.86 -9.86 -17.22
C ALA A 164 -10.84 -9.92 -16.05
N LEU A 165 -12.12 -10.03 -16.37
CA LEU A 165 -13.17 -10.33 -15.40
C LEU A 165 -13.07 -11.81 -15.02
N ILE A 166 -13.08 -12.08 -13.71
CA ILE A 166 -13.15 -13.45 -13.19
C ILE A 166 -14.62 -13.70 -12.84
N PRO A 167 -15.30 -14.61 -13.54
CA PRO A 167 -16.65 -14.98 -13.17
C PRO A 167 -16.64 -15.56 -11.75
N THR A 168 -17.58 -15.10 -10.92
CA THR A 168 -17.81 -15.71 -9.61
C THR A 168 -18.83 -16.81 -9.76
N ASP A 169 -18.52 -18.00 -9.25
CA ASP A 169 -19.48 -19.11 -9.18
C ASP A 169 -20.53 -18.89 -8.05
N CYS A 170 -20.42 -17.81 -7.29
CA CYS A 170 -21.36 -17.48 -6.22
C CYS A 170 -22.56 -16.68 -6.77
N PRO A 171 -23.80 -17.22 -6.69
CA PRO A 171 -24.99 -16.57 -7.25
C PRO A 171 -25.42 -15.31 -6.48
N ASN A 172 -24.94 -15.14 -5.24
CA ASN A 172 -25.26 -14.00 -4.37
C ASN A 172 -24.12 -12.98 -4.26
N CYS A 173 -22.99 -13.25 -4.91
CA CYS A 173 -22.04 -12.20 -5.24
C CYS A 173 -22.51 -11.60 -6.57
N ASP A 174 -22.39 -10.29 -6.76
CA ASP A 174 -22.70 -9.70 -8.07
C ASP A 174 -21.99 -10.50 -9.17
N SER A 175 -22.78 -10.96 -10.15
CA SER A 175 -22.40 -11.99 -11.14
C SER A 175 -21.35 -11.51 -12.14
N TYR A 176 -21.04 -10.22 -12.10
CA TYR A 176 -19.75 -9.67 -12.48
C TYR A 176 -19.14 -9.13 -11.20
N ALA A 177 -18.37 -9.96 -10.51
CA ALA A 177 -17.43 -9.39 -9.58
C ALA A 177 -16.49 -8.56 -10.47
N GLU A 178 -16.66 -7.24 -10.49
CA GLU A 178 -15.64 -6.28 -10.92
C GLU A 178 -14.32 -6.44 -10.14
N ARG A 179 -14.23 -7.48 -9.29
CA ARG A 179 -13.05 -8.04 -8.65
C ARG A 179 -12.20 -8.77 -9.69
N GLY A 180 -11.70 -8.04 -10.68
CA GLY A 180 -10.48 -8.46 -11.37
C GLY A 180 -9.38 -8.72 -10.34
N ARG A 181 -8.32 -9.43 -10.74
CA ARG A 181 -7.09 -9.50 -9.92
C ARG A 181 -6.67 -8.08 -9.53
N SER A 182 -6.10 -7.89 -8.35
CA SER A 182 -5.55 -6.59 -7.95
C SER A 182 -4.11 -6.47 -8.40
N TYR A 183 -3.71 -5.29 -8.88
CA TYR A 183 -2.29 -4.98 -9.01
C TYR A 183 -1.66 -4.84 -7.62
N ILE A 184 -2.38 -4.22 -6.68
CA ILE A 184 -2.00 -4.13 -5.27
C ILE A 184 -2.77 -5.19 -4.48
N GLU A 185 -2.09 -6.26 -4.12
CA GLU A 185 -2.65 -7.25 -3.18
C GLU A 185 -2.55 -6.73 -1.74
N SER A 186 -3.55 -7.09 -0.92
CA SER A 186 -3.54 -6.79 0.51
C SER A 186 -3.38 -8.05 1.35
N VAL A 187 -2.70 -7.92 2.48
CA VAL A 187 -2.43 -9.00 3.43
C VAL A 187 -2.50 -8.46 4.86
N LYS A 188 -3.05 -9.24 5.80
CA LYS A 188 -3.04 -8.89 7.23
C LYS A 188 -1.59 -8.92 7.73
N TRP A 189 -1.25 -8.01 8.65
CA TRP A 189 0.09 -7.92 9.24
C TRP A 189 0.59 -9.27 9.77
N GLU A 190 -0.25 -9.99 10.51
CA GLU A 190 0.08 -11.30 11.11
C GLU A 190 0.42 -12.37 10.07
N ASP A 191 -0.29 -12.38 8.94
CA ASP A 191 -0.03 -13.30 7.83
C ASP A 191 1.28 -12.93 7.12
N PHE A 192 1.50 -11.62 6.90
CA PHE A 192 2.71 -11.12 6.27
C PHE A 192 3.97 -11.47 7.06
N ILE A 193 3.98 -11.24 8.39
CA ILE A 193 5.14 -11.58 9.21
C ILE A 193 5.38 -13.10 9.27
N SER A 194 4.33 -13.91 9.16
CA SER A 194 4.41 -15.37 9.18
C SER A 194 4.98 -15.94 7.87
N ASN A 195 4.75 -15.28 6.73
CA ASN A 195 5.20 -15.77 5.43
C ASN A 195 5.64 -14.65 4.46
N LYS A 196 6.56 -13.79 4.91
CA LYS A 196 7.00 -12.60 4.17
C LYS A 196 7.42 -12.90 2.73
N ASP A 197 8.16 -13.99 2.51
CA ASP A 197 8.81 -14.24 1.22
C ASP A 197 7.76 -14.55 0.15
N PHE A 198 6.76 -15.35 0.51
CA PHE A 198 5.60 -15.65 -0.33
C PHE A 198 4.89 -14.37 -0.79
N TYR A 199 4.58 -13.45 0.12
CA TYR A 199 3.87 -12.21 -0.24
C TYR A 199 4.74 -11.26 -1.08
N LEU A 200 6.03 -11.17 -0.77
CA LEU A 200 6.96 -10.38 -1.58
C LEU A 200 7.17 -10.98 -2.98
N ASP A 201 7.23 -12.30 -3.10
CA ASP A 201 7.30 -12.99 -4.40
C ASP A 201 6.00 -12.79 -5.20
N LYS A 202 4.84 -12.89 -4.55
CA LYS A 202 3.54 -12.60 -5.17
C LYS A 202 3.46 -11.18 -5.73
N ALA A 203 3.99 -10.19 -5.01
CA ALA A 203 4.04 -8.80 -5.51
C ALA A 203 4.94 -8.68 -6.76
N ILE A 204 6.05 -9.41 -6.83
CA ILE A 204 6.93 -9.46 -8.01
C ILE A 204 6.22 -10.16 -9.19
N GLU A 205 5.50 -11.26 -8.93
CA GLU A 205 4.73 -11.96 -9.97
C GLU A 205 3.69 -11.06 -10.61
N ILE A 206 2.94 -10.31 -9.80
CA ILE A 206 1.92 -9.35 -10.28
C ILE A 206 2.58 -8.21 -11.06
N MET A 207 3.71 -7.69 -10.59
CA MET A 207 4.51 -6.69 -11.29
C MET A 207 5.00 -7.18 -12.66
N ASN A 208 5.44 -8.44 -12.76
CA ASN A 208 5.84 -9.04 -14.03
C ASN A 208 4.65 -9.18 -14.99
N ASP A 209 3.45 -9.41 -14.46
CA ASP A 209 2.18 -9.47 -15.19
C ASP A 209 1.45 -8.11 -15.29
N ARG A 210 2.13 -6.98 -15.02
CA ARG A 210 1.53 -5.62 -14.98
C ARG A 210 0.68 -5.24 -16.19
N LYS A 211 0.94 -5.83 -17.35
CA LYS A 211 0.17 -5.58 -18.59
C LYS A 211 -1.28 -6.09 -18.49
N SER A 212 -1.57 -7.00 -17.58
CA SER A 212 -2.91 -7.55 -17.33
C SER A 212 -3.79 -6.64 -16.47
N TYR A 213 -3.30 -5.46 -16.08
CA TYR A 213 -3.98 -4.53 -15.16
C TYR A 213 -4.11 -3.13 -15.78
N ASN A 214 -5.16 -2.40 -15.39
CA ASN A 214 -5.33 -0.98 -15.68
C ASN A 214 -4.73 -0.17 -14.53
N ILE A 215 -3.42 0.10 -14.60
CA ILE A 215 -2.66 0.71 -13.50
C ILE A 215 -2.84 2.24 -13.51
N THR A 216 -3.43 2.80 -12.45
CA THR A 216 -3.47 4.25 -12.21
C THR A 216 -2.13 4.68 -11.62
N LYS A 217 -1.42 5.62 -12.27
CA LYS A 217 -0.10 6.10 -11.81
C LYS A 217 -0.12 7.53 -11.28
N GLU A 218 -1.22 8.25 -11.46
CA GLU A 218 -1.33 9.66 -11.06
C GLU A 218 -2.32 9.81 -9.92
N VAL A 219 -2.02 10.76 -9.03
CA VAL A 219 -2.94 11.19 -7.98
C VAL A 219 -3.89 12.20 -8.60
N GLN A 220 -5.19 11.95 -8.52
CA GLN A 220 -6.19 12.88 -9.02
C GLN A 220 -6.47 13.94 -7.95
N ASP A 221 -6.26 15.21 -8.30
CA ASP A 221 -6.74 16.33 -7.50
C ASP A 221 -8.25 16.47 -7.70
N ASN A 222 -9.02 15.78 -6.87
CA ASN A 222 -10.43 16.08 -6.71
C ASN A 222 -10.55 17.37 -5.90
N SER A 223 -10.25 18.52 -6.52
CA SER A 223 -10.72 19.80 -6.01
C SER A 223 -12.25 19.73 -6.03
N TYR A 224 -12.85 19.59 -4.85
CA TYR A 224 -14.29 19.55 -4.58
C TYR A 224 -15.17 20.02 -5.74
N GLU A 225 -15.63 19.10 -6.60
CA GLU A 225 -16.92 19.29 -7.25
C GLU A 225 -17.99 19.00 -6.19
N ASN A 226 -18.30 20.03 -5.40
CA ASN A 226 -19.56 20.13 -4.68
C ASN A 226 -20.70 20.20 -5.71
N THR A 227 -21.08 19.05 -6.27
CA THR A 227 -22.32 18.95 -7.03
C THR A 227 -23.37 18.37 -6.10
N ILE A 228 -24.10 19.28 -5.49
CA ILE A 228 -25.36 19.03 -4.79
C ILE A 228 -26.29 18.31 -5.76
N PHE A 229 -26.82 17.15 -5.37
CA PHE A 229 -28.11 16.64 -5.81
C PHE A 229 -28.85 16.05 -4.61
#